data_AF-A0A1G8DYY9-F1
#
_entry.id   AF-A0A1G8DYY9-F1
#
_cell.length_a   1.000
_cell.length_b   1.000
_cell.length_c   1.000
_cell.angle_alpha   90.00
_cell.angle_beta   90.00
_cell.angle_gamma   90.00
#
_symmetry.space_group_name_H-M   'P 1'
#
loop_
_entity.id
_entity.type
_entity.pdbx_description
1 polymer ?
#
loop_
_entity_poly.entity_id
_entity_poly.type
_entity_poly.pdbx_seq_one_letter_code
_entity_poly.pdbx_strand_id
1 'polypeptide(L)'
;MKCWIAAALPVLLVTLACADDCPEPTTAHSRQLGELAARVAEWDDAYHRQGRSLVSDDLYDQARARLERWQSCLGDTATADPLSGAGGPLQHPVAQTGLRKLADERAVKRWMASRQALWIQPKVDGVAVTLFYSGGRLRQAISRGDGNTGQDWTSRARRIGAIPEQLADRADIVLQGELYLQRPAHIQAVHGGTSARAAVAGLMARQALRDIEANSIGLFVWDWPNGPHDMQQRLDHLERLGFADSRYYSQPIGSVAEARRWRERWYRNPLPFASDGVVLRQGQRPSGERWRAEPPHWAVAWKYPASEALAQVQGVTFSIGRSGRITPLVHLHPVRLDDRNIGVVSAGSLERWQRLDIRPGDQVAIRLAGQAIPQLHSVVMQAQPRPALDIPNRDAYHALSCLRASATCSSQFHARLTWLSGKQALDLQGVGAGTWEKLLQAGLLDGLLDWLTLSEEQLLTVPGIGAQSAGLLTRRFSEARQRSFGDWLRALGTPVSADSLGGGDWAQLQQRSLSQWQTLAGIGPTRAARLQAFFQHQEMQALAERLRLAGVEGF
;
A
#
# COMPACT_ATOMS: atom_id res chain seq x y z
N MET A 1 -27.76 -7.52 -61.56
CA MET A 1 -27.13 -8.21 -60.42
C MET A 1 -26.87 -7.19 -59.32
N LYS A 2 -27.58 -7.37 -58.19
CA LYS A 2 -27.41 -6.80 -56.83
C LYS A 2 -26.51 -5.56 -56.66
N CYS A 3 -27.13 -4.39 -56.44
CA CYS A 3 -26.54 -3.33 -55.60
C CYS A 3 -27.58 -2.92 -54.56
N TRP A 4 -27.29 -3.25 -53.30
CA TRP A 4 -28.06 -2.90 -52.13
C TRP A 4 -27.77 -1.46 -51.70
N ILE A 5 -28.81 -0.85 -51.16
CA ILE A 5 -28.88 0.48 -50.56
C ILE A 5 -27.83 0.61 -49.44
N ALA A 6 -26.96 1.60 -49.53
CA ALA A 6 -26.14 2.07 -48.42
C ALA A 6 -26.58 3.49 -48.06
N ALA A 7 -27.39 3.60 -47.02
CA ALA A 7 -27.75 4.86 -46.38
C ALA A 7 -26.52 5.40 -45.62
N ALA A 8 -26.20 6.67 -45.86
CA ALA A 8 -25.17 7.39 -45.15
C ALA A 8 -25.68 7.76 -43.75
N LEU A 9 -25.11 7.14 -42.71
CA LEU A 9 -25.14 7.64 -41.33
C LEU A 9 -23.83 8.39 -41.06
N PRO A 10 -23.85 9.66 -40.61
CA PRO A 10 -22.66 10.29 -40.10
C PRO A 10 -22.40 9.68 -38.72
N VAL A 11 -21.36 8.84 -38.62
CA VAL A 11 -20.85 8.38 -37.34
C VAL A 11 -20.22 9.57 -36.64
N LEU A 12 -20.98 10.18 -35.72
CA LEU A 12 -20.45 11.03 -34.67
C LEU A 12 -19.51 10.15 -33.84
N LEU A 13 -18.21 10.20 -34.14
CA LEU A 13 -17.15 9.67 -33.29
C LEU A 13 -17.09 10.54 -32.04
N VAL A 14 -17.95 10.23 -31.06
CA VAL A 14 -17.77 10.69 -29.70
C VAL A 14 -16.47 10.06 -29.21
N THR A 15 -15.44 10.88 -29.06
CA THR A 15 -14.20 10.54 -28.37
C THR A 15 -14.49 10.35 -26.88
N LEU A 16 -15.03 9.20 -26.51
CA LEU A 16 -15.10 8.70 -25.13
C LEU A 16 -13.80 7.95 -24.83
N ALA A 17 -12.71 8.69 -24.66
CA ALA A 17 -11.50 8.18 -24.05
C ALA A 17 -10.76 9.35 -23.38
N CYS A 18 -10.62 9.26 -22.05
CA CYS A 18 -9.92 10.20 -21.14
C CYS A 18 -10.71 11.39 -20.57
N ALA A 19 -11.99 11.24 -20.22
CA ALA A 19 -12.75 12.27 -19.49
C ALA A 19 -12.90 12.04 -17.98
N ASP A 20 -12.61 10.84 -17.44
CA ASP A 20 -13.02 10.50 -16.06
C ASP A 20 -12.02 10.88 -14.94
N ASP A 21 -10.86 11.47 -15.24
CA ASP A 21 -9.80 11.73 -14.24
C ASP A 21 -9.32 13.20 -14.18
N CYS A 22 -9.85 14.09 -15.02
CA CYS A 22 -9.54 15.51 -14.90
C CYS A 22 -10.48 16.15 -13.86
N PRO A 23 -9.96 16.59 -12.71
CA PRO A 23 -10.79 17.30 -11.73
C PRO A 23 -11.32 18.60 -12.35
N GLU A 24 -12.55 18.96 -11.99
CA GLU A 24 -13.14 20.22 -12.45
C GLU A 24 -12.23 21.40 -12.04
N PRO A 25 -11.93 22.34 -12.96
CA PRO A 25 -11.06 23.46 -12.70
C PRO A 25 -11.74 24.46 -11.77
N THR A 26 -11.62 24.20 -10.47
CA THR A 26 -12.08 25.07 -9.38
C THR A 26 -10.88 25.78 -8.76
N THR A 27 -11.13 26.90 -8.08
CA THR A 27 -10.08 27.61 -7.30
C THR A 27 -9.41 26.71 -6.26
N ALA A 28 -10.17 25.74 -5.71
CA ALA A 28 -9.63 24.73 -4.80
C ALA A 28 -8.65 23.78 -5.51
N HIS A 29 -8.98 23.35 -6.73
CA HIS A 29 -8.09 22.50 -7.53
C HIS A 29 -6.80 23.22 -7.94
N SER A 30 -6.87 24.50 -8.37
CA SER A 30 -5.66 25.27 -8.69
C SER A 30 -4.72 25.43 -7.48
N ARG A 31 -5.28 25.57 -6.26
CA ARG A 31 -4.48 25.61 -5.03
C ARG A 31 -3.82 24.26 -4.74
N GLN A 32 -4.57 23.16 -4.85
CA GLN A 32 -4.04 21.80 -4.67
C GLN A 32 -2.92 21.49 -5.66
N LEU A 33 -3.04 21.97 -6.91
CA LEU A 33 -1.98 21.85 -7.90
C LEU A 33 -0.70 22.56 -7.45
N GLY A 34 -0.82 23.81 -6.99
CA GLY A 34 0.32 24.59 -6.49
C GLY A 34 0.98 23.94 -5.28
N GLU A 35 0.20 23.39 -4.34
CA GLU A 35 0.71 22.66 -3.17
C GLU A 35 1.42 21.36 -3.57
N LEU A 36 0.86 20.59 -4.50
CA LEU A 36 1.50 19.38 -5.03
C LEU A 36 2.81 19.71 -5.76
N ALA A 37 2.81 20.77 -6.58
CA ALA A 37 4.01 21.23 -7.29
C ALA A 37 5.12 21.66 -6.31
N ALA A 38 4.78 22.44 -5.30
CA ALA A 38 5.73 22.85 -4.26
C ALA A 38 6.30 21.65 -3.50
N ARG A 39 5.46 20.65 -3.20
CA ARG A 39 5.88 19.43 -2.50
C ARG A 39 6.83 18.58 -3.35
N VAL A 40 6.53 18.40 -4.64
CA VAL A 40 7.42 17.67 -5.57
C VAL A 40 8.76 18.39 -5.69
N ALA A 41 8.76 19.73 -5.78
CA ALA A 41 9.99 20.52 -5.85
C ALA A 41 10.85 20.40 -4.57
N GLU A 42 10.24 20.36 -3.39
CA GLU A 42 10.93 20.10 -2.12
C GLU A 42 11.60 18.72 -2.11
N TRP A 43 10.91 17.69 -2.62
CA TRP A 43 11.47 16.34 -2.71
C TRP A 43 12.60 16.25 -3.74
N ASP A 44 12.47 16.92 -4.89
CA ASP A 44 13.53 17.04 -5.89
C ASP A 44 14.80 17.65 -5.28
N ASP A 45 14.64 18.75 -4.54
CA ASP A 45 15.74 19.40 -3.83
C ASP A 45 16.42 18.45 -2.81
N ALA A 46 15.62 17.87 -1.92
CA ALA A 46 16.14 16.97 -0.90
C ALA A 46 16.90 15.79 -1.52
N TYR A 47 16.40 15.25 -2.63
CA TYR A 47 17.02 14.13 -3.32
C TYR A 47 18.31 14.54 -4.03
N HIS A 48 18.27 15.56 -4.88
CA HIS A 48 19.38 15.92 -5.76
C HIS A 48 20.50 16.70 -5.06
N ARG A 49 20.17 17.63 -4.17
CA ARG A 49 21.18 18.48 -3.49
C ARG A 49 21.58 17.92 -2.12
N GLN A 50 20.65 17.33 -1.37
CA GLN A 50 20.89 16.91 0.01
C GLN A 50 21.16 15.41 0.16
N GLY A 51 20.92 14.60 -0.88
CA GLY A 51 21.07 13.14 -0.83
C GLY A 51 20.10 12.46 0.14
N ARG A 52 18.92 13.06 0.36
CA ARG A 52 17.88 12.59 1.30
C ARG A 52 16.60 12.24 0.54
N SER A 53 15.96 11.15 0.93
CA SER A 53 14.64 10.77 0.43
C SER A 53 13.62 11.07 1.53
N LEU A 54 12.78 12.09 1.31
CA LEU A 54 11.72 12.51 2.26
C LEU A 54 10.45 11.66 2.13
N VAL A 55 10.25 11.05 0.97
CA VAL A 55 9.18 10.11 0.65
C VAL A 55 9.74 8.94 -0.14
N SER A 56 9.03 7.81 -0.15
CA SER A 56 9.40 6.67 -0.97
C SER A 56 9.34 7.00 -2.47
N ASP A 57 10.17 6.32 -3.26
CA ASP A 57 10.19 6.45 -4.72
C ASP A 57 8.82 6.15 -5.35
N ASP A 58 8.06 5.22 -4.75
CA ASP A 58 6.70 4.90 -5.17
C ASP A 58 5.76 6.10 -5.01
N LEU A 59 5.79 6.78 -3.84
CA LEU A 59 4.96 7.97 -3.60
C LEU A 59 5.39 9.15 -4.44
N TYR A 60 6.70 9.35 -4.62
CA TYR A 60 7.25 10.39 -5.47
C TYR A 60 6.79 10.23 -6.92
N ASP A 61 6.97 9.03 -7.51
CA ASP A 61 6.55 8.72 -8.88
C ASP A 61 5.03 8.96 -9.05
N GLN A 62 4.22 8.55 -8.06
CA GLN A 62 2.77 8.72 -8.10
C GLN A 62 2.33 10.19 -8.00
N ALA A 63 2.98 10.96 -7.12
CA ALA A 63 2.73 12.39 -6.97
C ALA A 63 3.13 13.16 -8.23
N ARG A 64 4.29 12.85 -8.83
CA ARG A 64 4.75 13.48 -10.06
C ARG A 64 3.83 13.15 -11.24
N ALA A 65 3.46 11.89 -11.40
CA ALA A 65 2.52 11.48 -12.44
C ALA A 65 1.14 12.13 -12.25
N ARG A 66 0.72 12.39 -11.00
CA ARG A 66 -0.52 13.12 -10.72
C ARG A 66 -0.38 14.60 -11.08
N LEU A 67 0.74 15.23 -10.74
CA LEU A 67 1.05 16.61 -11.10
C LEU A 67 1.02 16.81 -12.62
N GLU A 68 1.74 15.96 -13.37
CA GLU A 68 1.77 16.00 -14.84
C GLU A 68 0.37 15.84 -15.45
N ARG A 69 -0.43 14.89 -14.94
CA ARG A 69 -1.82 14.73 -15.38
C ARG A 69 -2.64 15.98 -15.12
N TRP A 70 -2.59 16.54 -13.91
CA TRP A 70 -3.37 17.74 -13.56
C TRP A 70 -2.95 18.97 -14.36
N GLN A 71 -1.65 19.15 -14.64
CA GLN A 71 -1.15 20.19 -15.53
C GLN A 71 -1.69 20.03 -16.95
N SER A 72 -1.66 18.79 -17.49
CA SER A 72 -2.18 18.51 -18.82
C SER A 72 -3.68 18.80 -18.95
N CYS A 73 -4.47 18.56 -17.89
CA CYS A 73 -5.90 18.89 -17.86
C CYS A 73 -6.16 20.40 -17.95
N LEU A 74 -5.22 21.24 -17.52
CA LEU A 74 -5.32 22.70 -17.56
C LEU A 74 -4.76 23.33 -18.84
N GLY A 75 -4.25 22.51 -19.77
CA GLY A 75 -3.60 23.00 -21.00
C GLY A 75 -2.21 23.60 -20.76
N ASP A 76 -1.64 23.44 -19.56
CA ASP A 76 -0.27 23.83 -19.26
C ASP A 76 0.67 22.69 -19.67
N THR A 77 1.26 22.80 -20.86
CA THR A 77 2.11 21.76 -21.47
C THR A 77 3.58 21.86 -21.07
N ALA A 78 3.93 22.75 -20.14
CA ALA A 78 5.27 22.82 -19.59
C ALA A 78 5.55 21.62 -18.66
N THR A 79 5.82 20.45 -19.25
CA THR A 79 6.45 19.35 -18.52
C THR A 79 7.87 19.76 -18.16
N ALA A 80 8.08 20.19 -16.91
CA ALA A 80 9.42 20.45 -16.40
C ALA A 80 10.25 19.16 -16.51
N ASP A 81 11.37 19.21 -17.24
CA ASP A 81 12.29 18.07 -17.35
C ASP A 81 12.77 17.67 -15.93
N PRO A 82 12.52 16.43 -15.48
CA PRO A 82 13.00 15.90 -14.21
C PRO A 82 14.48 16.08 -13.95
N LEU A 83 15.27 16.13 -15.02
CA LEU A 83 16.72 16.24 -14.95
C LEU A 83 17.21 17.66 -15.14
N SER A 84 16.31 18.64 -15.29
CA SER A 84 16.66 20.05 -15.37
C SER A 84 17.44 20.47 -14.12
N GLY A 85 18.70 20.86 -14.32
CA GLY A 85 19.63 21.22 -13.23
C GLY A 85 20.44 20.07 -12.63
N ALA A 86 20.23 18.82 -13.09
CA ALA A 86 21.02 17.66 -12.65
C ALA A 86 22.35 17.49 -13.41
N GLY A 87 22.59 18.27 -14.47
CA GLY A 87 23.79 18.23 -15.29
C GLY A 87 25.10 18.48 -14.53
N GLY A 88 26.22 18.37 -15.23
CA GLY A 88 27.53 18.59 -14.63
C GLY A 88 28.61 18.97 -15.64
N PRO A 89 29.84 19.23 -15.18
CA PRO A 89 30.89 19.78 -16.04
C PRO A 89 31.47 18.78 -17.06
N LEU A 90 31.24 17.47 -16.88
CA LEU A 90 31.78 16.43 -17.76
C LEU A 90 30.74 15.96 -18.77
N GLN A 91 31.13 15.95 -20.04
CA GLN A 91 30.34 15.34 -21.11
C GLN A 91 30.50 13.82 -21.10
N HIS A 92 29.40 13.09 -21.27
CA HIS A 92 29.44 11.64 -21.41
C HIS A 92 29.99 11.24 -22.79
N PRO A 93 30.89 10.22 -22.88
CA PRO A 93 31.34 9.69 -24.16
C PRO A 93 30.20 9.01 -24.94
N VAL A 94 29.21 8.48 -24.22
CA VAL A 94 27.95 7.97 -24.76
C VAL A 94 26.82 8.38 -23.82
N ALA A 95 25.74 8.96 -24.36
CA ALA A 95 24.61 9.42 -23.57
C ALA A 95 23.94 8.29 -22.76
N GLN A 96 23.40 8.59 -21.59
CA GLN A 96 22.56 7.66 -20.82
C GLN A 96 21.09 7.81 -21.18
N THR A 97 20.46 6.73 -21.63
CA THR A 97 19.11 6.76 -22.22
C THR A 97 17.98 6.76 -21.19
N GLY A 98 18.17 6.17 -20.01
CA GLY A 98 17.06 5.85 -19.12
C GLY A 98 16.14 4.75 -19.69
N LEU A 99 14.94 4.58 -19.13
CA LEU A 99 14.02 3.48 -19.47
C LEU A 99 12.56 3.93 -19.44
N ARG A 100 11.77 3.43 -20.40
CA ARG A 100 10.31 3.58 -20.40
C ARG A 100 9.72 2.55 -19.45
N LYS A 101 8.86 3.00 -18.53
CA LYS A 101 8.17 2.14 -17.55
C LYS A 101 6.92 1.52 -18.21
N LEU A 102 6.75 0.21 -18.11
CA LEU A 102 5.53 -0.49 -18.52
C LEU A 102 4.65 -0.75 -17.29
N ALA A 103 3.36 -0.40 -17.40
CA ALA A 103 2.44 -0.39 -16.27
C ALA A 103 2.06 -1.81 -15.80
N ASP A 104 1.87 -2.76 -16.71
CA ASP A 104 1.34 -4.08 -16.38
C ASP A 104 1.86 -5.19 -17.32
N GLU A 105 1.53 -6.45 -16.99
CA GLU A 105 1.89 -7.62 -17.79
C GLU A 105 1.34 -7.54 -19.22
N ARG A 106 0.18 -6.90 -19.43
CA ARG A 106 -0.42 -6.73 -20.77
C ARG A 106 0.44 -5.81 -21.63
N ALA A 107 0.96 -4.72 -21.07
CA ALA A 107 1.90 -3.82 -21.72
C ALA A 107 3.22 -4.52 -22.05
N VAL A 108 3.73 -5.36 -21.13
CA VAL A 108 4.91 -6.20 -21.40
C VAL A 108 4.64 -7.15 -22.57
N LYS A 109 3.52 -7.88 -22.56
CA LYS A 109 3.14 -8.80 -23.65
C LYS A 109 3.07 -8.08 -25.00
N ARG A 110 2.48 -6.88 -25.06
CA ARG A 110 2.43 -6.06 -26.29
C ARG A 110 3.81 -5.63 -26.75
N TRP A 111 4.68 -5.18 -25.83
CA TRP A 111 6.04 -4.76 -26.16
C TRP A 111 6.89 -5.92 -26.70
N MET A 112 6.74 -7.11 -26.12
CA MET A 112 7.44 -8.33 -26.56
C MET A 112 6.95 -8.85 -27.91
N ALA A 113 5.68 -8.66 -28.26
CA ALA A 113 5.08 -9.24 -29.47
C ALA A 113 5.78 -8.88 -30.79
N SER A 114 6.43 -7.72 -30.86
CA SER A 114 7.14 -7.23 -32.05
C SER A 114 8.67 -7.35 -31.94
N ARG A 115 9.20 -8.14 -30.99
CA ARG A 115 10.62 -8.20 -30.67
C ARG A 115 11.08 -9.64 -30.47
N GLN A 116 12.35 -9.90 -30.78
CA GLN A 116 12.99 -11.21 -30.66
C GLN A 116 14.30 -11.09 -29.88
N ALA A 117 14.88 -12.25 -29.52
CA ALA A 117 16.13 -12.35 -28.75
C ALA A 117 16.09 -11.47 -27.49
N LEU A 118 15.04 -11.64 -26.68
CA LEU A 118 14.80 -10.82 -25.51
C LEU A 118 15.56 -11.35 -24.30
N TRP A 119 15.96 -10.41 -23.45
CA TRP A 119 16.69 -10.65 -22.22
C TRP A 119 16.01 -9.91 -21.07
N ILE A 120 16.23 -10.42 -19.87
CA ILE A 120 15.73 -9.83 -18.63
C ILE A 120 16.85 -9.78 -17.59
N GLN A 121 16.87 -8.71 -16.79
CA GLN A 121 17.81 -8.50 -15.68
C GLN A 121 17.08 -7.79 -14.53
N PRO A 122 17.52 -7.93 -13.27
CA PRO A 122 16.98 -7.14 -12.18
C PRO A 122 17.26 -5.66 -12.44
N LYS A 123 16.29 -4.81 -12.13
CA LYS A 123 16.48 -3.36 -12.15
C LYS A 123 17.09 -2.96 -10.80
N VAL A 124 18.42 -2.95 -10.76
CA VAL A 124 19.20 -2.62 -9.56
C VAL A 124 18.84 -1.21 -9.09
N ASP A 125 18.59 -1.07 -7.79
CA ASP A 125 18.19 0.20 -7.18
C ASP A 125 19.41 0.94 -6.63
N GLY A 126 19.91 1.90 -7.40
CA GLY A 126 21.14 2.63 -7.12
C GLY A 126 21.21 3.96 -7.87
N VAL A 127 22.43 4.39 -8.19
CA VAL A 127 22.69 5.56 -9.05
C VAL A 127 23.50 5.19 -10.27
N ALA A 128 23.08 5.65 -11.44
CA ALA A 128 23.75 5.32 -12.69
C ALA A 128 25.10 6.04 -12.82
N VAL A 129 26.07 5.33 -13.40
CA VAL A 129 27.45 5.78 -13.62
C VAL A 129 27.93 5.38 -15.01
N THR A 130 28.71 6.25 -15.65
CA THR A 130 29.48 5.93 -16.84
C THR A 130 30.96 5.78 -16.45
N LEU A 131 31.58 4.65 -16.80
CA LEU A 131 33.00 4.39 -16.59
C LEU A 131 33.70 4.40 -17.95
N PHE A 132 34.74 5.20 -18.08
CA PHE A 132 35.59 5.26 -19.27
C PHE A 132 36.98 4.75 -18.94
N TYR A 133 37.38 3.69 -19.63
CA TYR A 133 38.71 3.09 -19.57
C TYR A 133 39.45 3.39 -20.87
N SER A 134 40.73 3.74 -20.76
CA SER A 134 41.61 3.93 -21.91
C SER A 134 43.00 3.37 -21.61
N GLY A 135 43.53 2.57 -22.54
CA GLY A 135 44.73 1.76 -22.29
C GLY A 135 44.53 0.77 -21.13
N GLY A 136 43.29 0.33 -20.90
CA GLY A 136 42.87 -0.52 -19.80
C GLY A 136 42.80 0.15 -18.42
N ARG A 137 43.12 1.44 -18.27
CA ARG A 137 43.04 2.14 -16.97
C ARG A 137 41.79 2.99 -16.85
N LEU A 138 41.18 3.02 -15.66
CA LEU A 138 40.04 3.89 -15.37
C LEU A 138 40.46 5.37 -15.49
N ARG A 139 39.93 6.03 -16.52
CA ARG A 139 40.18 7.46 -16.79
C ARG A 139 39.14 8.35 -16.15
N GLN A 140 37.86 8.02 -16.31
CA GLN A 140 36.77 8.82 -15.79
C GLN A 140 35.64 7.93 -15.24
N ALA A 141 35.03 8.40 -14.16
CA ALA A 141 33.73 7.92 -13.71
C ALA A 141 32.79 9.13 -13.62
N ILE A 142 31.69 9.11 -14.34
CA ILE A 142 30.78 10.24 -14.51
C ILE A 142 29.40 9.85 -13.98
N SER A 143 28.81 10.70 -13.12
CA SER A 143 27.42 10.51 -12.70
C SER A 143 26.46 10.64 -13.90
N ARG A 144 25.24 10.12 -13.78
CA ARG A 144 24.24 10.27 -14.86
C ARG A 144 24.00 11.72 -15.28
N GLY A 145 23.81 12.61 -14.31
CA GLY A 145 23.37 13.99 -14.49
C GLY A 145 22.10 14.09 -15.36
N ASP A 146 22.15 14.89 -16.43
CA ASP A 146 21.05 15.04 -17.39
C ASP A 146 21.02 13.95 -18.48
N GLY A 147 21.96 13.01 -18.43
CA GLY A 147 22.15 11.95 -19.42
C GLY A 147 23.12 12.30 -20.55
N ASN A 148 23.42 13.57 -20.78
CA ASN A 148 24.45 14.05 -21.71
C ASN A 148 25.68 14.58 -20.97
N THR A 149 25.47 15.20 -19.81
CA THR A 149 26.51 15.71 -18.91
C THR A 149 26.29 15.23 -17.48
N GLY A 150 27.37 15.16 -16.70
CA GLY A 150 27.34 14.67 -15.32
C GLY A 150 28.51 15.14 -14.47
N GLN A 151 28.47 14.75 -13.20
CA GLN A 151 29.46 15.11 -12.18
C GLN A 151 30.66 14.16 -12.21
N ASP A 152 31.85 14.68 -11.95
CA ASP A 152 33.07 13.88 -11.85
C ASP A 152 33.09 13.07 -10.55
N TRP A 153 32.99 11.75 -10.67
CA TRP A 153 33.04 10.78 -9.60
C TRP A 153 34.33 9.97 -9.58
N THR A 154 35.32 10.31 -10.41
CA THR A 154 36.53 9.50 -10.65
C THR A 154 37.31 9.20 -9.38
N SER A 155 37.56 10.21 -8.53
CA SER A 155 38.33 10.03 -7.29
C SER A 155 37.64 9.08 -6.30
N ARG A 156 36.30 9.12 -6.25
CA ARG A 156 35.48 8.25 -5.40
C ARG A 156 35.36 6.85 -5.99
N ALA A 157 35.14 6.76 -7.29
CA ALA A 157 35.04 5.50 -8.02
C ALA A 157 36.30 4.63 -7.87
N ARG A 158 37.49 5.24 -7.89
CA ARG A 158 38.76 4.52 -7.66
C ARG A 158 38.88 3.85 -6.29
N ARG A 159 38.08 4.26 -5.30
CA ARG A 159 38.07 3.65 -3.97
C ARG A 159 37.08 2.49 -3.85
N ILE A 160 36.14 2.37 -4.79
CA ILE A 160 35.11 1.34 -4.77
C ILE A 160 35.72 0.06 -5.32
N GLY A 161 35.89 -0.95 -4.47
CA GLY A 161 36.55 -2.21 -4.86
C GLY A 161 35.86 -2.98 -6.00
N ALA A 162 34.56 -2.76 -6.20
CA ALA A 162 33.80 -3.31 -7.32
C ALA A 162 34.12 -2.67 -8.69
N ILE A 163 34.90 -1.58 -8.71
CA ILE A 163 35.34 -0.89 -9.92
C ILE A 163 36.83 -1.21 -10.13
N PRO A 164 37.19 -2.09 -11.07
CA PRO A 164 38.59 -2.38 -11.35
C PRO A 164 39.33 -1.12 -11.78
N GLU A 165 40.50 -0.84 -11.20
CA GLU A 165 41.34 0.29 -11.65
C GLU A 165 42.00 -0.01 -13.01
N GLN A 166 42.29 -1.28 -13.25
CA GLN A 166 42.92 -1.80 -14.47
C GLN A 166 42.13 -2.98 -15.02
N LEU A 167 41.74 -2.91 -16.29
CA LEU A 167 41.20 -3.99 -17.08
C LEU A 167 42.32 -4.71 -17.85
N ALA A 168 42.09 -5.98 -18.15
CA ALA A 168 42.99 -6.80 -18.96
C ALA A 168 43.02 -6.34 -20.43
N ASP A 169 41.90 -5.84 -20.94
CA ASP A 169 41.79 -5.26 -22.28
C ASP A 169 42.37 -3.82 -22.29
N ARG A 170 43.11 -3.49 -23.35
CA ARG A 170 43.74 -2.18 -23.55
C ARG A 170 42.94 -1.26 -24.48
N ALA A 171 41.87 -1.75 -25.10
CA ALA A 171 40.97 -0.94 -25.90
C ALA A 171 40.32 0.17 -25.06
N ASP A 172 39.81 1.20 -25.75
CA ASP A 172 38.96 2.20 -25.12
C ASP A 172 37.59 1.55 -24.84
N ILE A 173 37.20 1.51 -23.57
CA ILE A 173 35.99 0.83 -23.11
C ILE A 173 35.11 1.83 -22.38
N VAL A 174 33.86 1.95 -22.85
CA VAL A 174 32.80 2.67 -22.14
C VAL A 174 31.90 1.62 -21.50
N LEU A 175 31.73 1.68 -20.19
CA LEU A 175 30.75 0.88 -19.47
C LEU A 175 29.71 1.81 -18.85
N GLN A 176 28.45 1.39 -18.89
CA GLN A 176 27.37 2.05 -18.17
C GLN A 176 26.78 1.07 -17.16
N GLY A 177 26.68 1.52 -15.92
CA GLY A 177 26.35 0.67 -14.77
C GLY A 177 25.53 1.40 -13.73
N GLU A 178 25.17 0.68 -12.67
CA GLU A 178 24.51 1.20 -11.49
C GLU A 178 25.42 0.97 -10.28
N LEU A 179 25.74 2.04 -9.54
CA LEU A 179 26.34 1.94 -8.22
C LEU A 179 25.23 1.73 -7.20
N TYR A 180 25.34 0.67 -6.40
CA TYR A 180 24.30 0.28 -5.46
C TYR A 180 24.87 0.00 -4.07
N LEU A 181 24.02 0.08 -3.05
CA LEU A 181 24.40 -0.29 -1.69
C LEU A 181 24.34 -1.81 -1.54
N GLN A 182 25.45 -2.45 -1.19
CA GLN A 182 25.49 -3.88 -0.93
C GLN A 182 24.57 -4.22 0.25
N ARG A 183 23.66 -5.16 0.03
CA ARG A 183 22.74 -5.70 1.03
C ARG A 183 22.64 -7.21 0.85
N PRO A 184 23.56 -7.98 1.46
CA PRO A 184 23.51 -9.43 1.38
C PRO A 184 22.15 -9.96 1.84
N ALA A 185 21.59 -10.89 1.07
CA ALA A 185 20.29 -11.52 1.33
C ALA A 185 19.08 -10.56 1.43
N HIS A 186 19.10 -9.45 0.68
CA HIS A 186 17.97 -8.54 0.59
C HIS A 186 16.79 -9.17 -0.16
N ILE A 187 15.61 -9.24 0.48
CA ILE A 187 14.36 -9.70 -0.14
C ILE A 187 13.45 -8.50 -0.37
N GLN A 188 13.26 -8.11 -1.63
CA GLN A 188 12.53 -6.89 -1.96
C GLN A 188 11.08 -6.89 -1.44
N ALA A 189 10.36 -8.02 -1.54
CA ALA A 189 8.99 -8.16 -1.06
C ALA A 189 8.83 -8.02 0.47
N VAL A 190 9.92 -8.15 1.24
CA VAL A 190 9.91 -8.06 2.70
C VAL A 190 10.48 -6.73 3.17
N HIS A 191 11.63 -6.34 2.63
CA HIS A 191 12.39 -5.19 3.10
C HIS A 191 12.04 -3.89 2.37
N GLY A 192 11.41 -3.96 1.19
CA GLY A 192 11.17 -2.80 0.33
C GLY A 192 12.46 -2.18 -0.23
N GLY A 193 12.33 -1.02 -0.90
CA GLY A 193 13.45 -0.31 -1.53
C GLY A 193 14.00 0.86 -0.70
N THR A 194 13.41 1.14 0.47
CA THR A 194 13.63 2.44 1.13
C THR A 194 15.10 2.74 1.41
N SER A 195 15.53 3.86 0.82
CA SER A 195 16.79 4.60 0.99
C SER A 195 18.09 3.99 0.48
N ALA A 196 18.08 2.86 -0.24
CA ALA A 196 19.32 2.30 -0.80
C ALA A 196 19.96 3.23 -1.84
N ARG A 197 19.17 3.66 -2.83
CA ARG A 197 19.55 4.63 -3.85
C ARG A 197 19.98 5.97 -3.28
N ALA A 198 19.20 6.54 -2.37
CA ALA A 198 19.52 7.82 -1.71
C ALA A 198 20.83 7.75 -0.91
N ALA A 199 21.10 6.61 -0.24
CA ALA A 199 22.36 6.41 0.47
C ALA A 199 23.57 6.45 -0.47
N VAL A 200 23.52 5.75 -1.61
CA VAL A 200 24.63 5.79 -2.59
C VAL A 200 24.77 7.18 -3.20
N ALA A 201 23.67 7.84 -3.56
CA ALA A 201 23.68 9.22 -4.05
C ALA A 201 24.38 10.16 -3.05
N GLY A 202 24.01 10.09 -1.76
CA GLY A 202 24.60 10.88 -0.70
C GLY A 202 26.07 10.56 -0.44
N LEU A 203 26.50 9.30 -0.58
CA LEU A 203 27.92 8.92 -0.49
C LEU A 203 28.72 9.51 -1.66
N MET A 204 28.19 9.42 -2.88
CA MET A 204 28.86 9.90 -4.10
C MET A 204 28.85 11.43 -4.25
N ALA A 205 27.99 12.14 -3.52
CA ALA A 205 27.97 13.61 -3.46
C ALA A 205 29.02 14.20 -2.50
N ARG A 206 29.69 13.38 -1.67
CA ARG A 206 30.70 13.86 -0.71
C ARG A 206 32.03 14.18 -1.41
N GLN A 207 32.84 14.99 -0.74
CA GLN A 207 34.21 15.27 -1.20
C GLN A 207 35.09 14.00 -1.18
N ALA A 208 34.93 13.15 -0.17
CA ALA A 208 35.66 11.89 -0.03
C ALA A 208 34.78 10.77 0.55
N LEU A 209 35.11 9.52 0.20
CA LEU A 209 34.53 8.30 0.78
C LEU A 209 35.48 7.74 1.84
N ARG A 210 35.01 7.10 2.91
CA ARG A 210 35.85 6.27 3.79
C ARG A 210 35.94 4.84 3.24
N ASP A 211 36.92 4.05 3.66
CA ASP A 211 37.09 2.68 3.13
C ASP A 211 35.89 1.79 3.41
N ILE A 212 35.32 1.86 4.62
CA ILE A 212 34.10 1.13 4.99
C ILE A 212 32.93 1.53 4.07
N GLU A 213 32.82 2.81 3.71
CA GLU A 213 31.76 3.31 2.84
C GLU A 213 31.97 2.87 1.40
N ALA A 214 33.20 2.96 0.89
CA ALA A 214 33.53 2.52 -0.46
C ALA A 214 33.32 1.00 -0.63
N ASN A 215 33.67 0.20 0.38
CA ASN A 215 33.47 -1.26 0.38
C ASN A 215 31.99 -1.67 0.49
N SER A 216 31.11 -0.77 0.94
CA SER A 216 29.67 -0.99 0.95
C SER A 216 28.98 -0.71 -0.40
N ILE A 217 29.71 -0.14 -1.37
CA ILE A 217 29.16 0.16 -2.70
C ILE A 217 29.54 -0.97 -3.66
N GLY A 218 28.54 -1.54 -4.34
CA GLY A 218 28.70 -2.46 -5.45
C GLY A 218 28.52 -1.78 -6.80
N LEU A 219 28.83 -2.49 -7.88
CA LEU A 219 28.64 -2.06 -9.26
C LEU A 219 27.92 -3.15 -10.05
N PHE A 220 26.83 -2.80 -10.73
CA PHE A 220 26.19 -3.65 -11.72
C PHE A 220 26.35 -3.02 -13.11
N VAL A 221 27.16 -3.62 -13.98
CA VAL A 221 27.34 -3.12 -15.35
C VAL A 221 26.19 -3.63 -16.21
N TRP A 222 25.28 -2.72 -16.60
CA TRP A 222 24.12 -3.08 -17.41
C TRP A 222 24.37 -2.89 -18.91
N ASP A 223 25.38 -2.15 -19.35
CA ASP A 223 25.78 -2.13 -20.76
C ASP A 223 27.25 -1.76 -21.00
N TRP A 224 27.70 -2.10 -22.21
CA TRP A 224 28.99 -1.72 -22.79
C TRP A 224 28.75 -1.07 -24.16
N PRO A 225 28.43 0.24 -24.23
CA PRO A 225 27.95 0.90 -25.44
C PRO A 225 28.78 0.66 -26.71
N ASN A 226 30.12 0.72 -26.59
CA ASN A 226 31.08 0.49 -27.68
C ASN A 226 31.63 -0.95 -27.74
N GLY A 227 30.98 -1.90 -27.07
CA GLY A 227 31.35 -3.31 -27.06
C GLY A 227 30.61 -4.15 -28.11
N PRO A 228 30.67 -5.50 -28.00
CA PRO A 228 30.00 -6.39 -28.93
C PRO A 228 28.50 -6.08 -29.06
N HIS A 229 27.96 -6.18 -30.28
CA HIS A 229 26.53 -5.96 -30.53
C HIS A 229 25.65 -7.06 -29.92
N ASP A 230 26.08 -8.31 -30.06
CA ASP A 230 25.40 -9.48 -29.51
C ASP A 230 25.49 -9.53 -27.98
N MET A 231 24.37 -9.86 -27.33
CA MET A 231 24.27 -9.85 -25.87
C MET A 231 25.12 -10.95 -25.24
N GLN A 232 25.11 -12.16 -25.78
CA GLN A 232 25.86 -13.27 -25.19
C GLN A 232 27.36 -12.97 -25.20
N GLN A 233 27.88 -12.56 -26.36
CA GLN A 233 29.28 -12.16 -26.50
C GLN A 233 29.66 -11.00 -25.58
N ARG A 234 28.78 -10.00 -25.46
CA ARG A 234 28.99 -8.85 -24.57
C ARG A 234 29.05 -9.27 -23.10
N LEU A 235 28.14 -10.13 -22.65
CA LEU A 235 28.10 -10.62 -21.27
C LEU A 235 29.31 -11.50 -20.94
N ASP A 236 29.67 -12.43 -21.83
CA ASP A 236 30.83 -13.32 -21.64
C ASP A 236 32.15 -12.51 -21.63
N HIS A 237 32.21 -11.39 -22.36
CA HIS A 237 33.34 -10.47 -22.27
C HIS A 237 33.34 -9.67 -20.97
N LEU A 238 32.19 -9.14 -20.54
CA LEU A 238 32.08 -8.43 -19.25
C LEU A 238 32.52 -9.30 -18.08
N GLU A 239 32.17 -10.60 -18.08
CA GLU A 239 32.64 -11.55 -17.07
C GLU A 239 34.17 -11.68 -17.07
N ARG A 240 34.80 -11.83 -18.23
CA ARG A 240 36.28 -11.85 -18.36
C ARG A 240 36.96 -10.56 -17.90
N LEU A 241 36.25 -9.44 -17.95
CA LEU A 241 36.73 -8.14 -17.44
C LEU A 241 36.49 -7.95 -15.94
N GLY A 242 35.88 -8.93 -15.25
CA GLY A 242 35.63 -8.90 -13.81
C GLY A 242 34.21 -8.53 -13.41
N PHE A 243 33.28 -8.37 -14.36
CA PHE A 243 31.89 -7.98 -14.10
C PHE A 243 30.91 -9.16 -14.16
N ALA A 244 31.20 -10.22 -13.42
CA ALA A 244 30.46 -11.50 -13.45
C ALA A 244 28.95 -11.37 -13.18
N ASP A 245 28.54 -10.44 -12.30
CA ASP A 245 27.12 -10.20 -11.99
C ASP A 245 26.30 -9.84 -13.24
N SER A 246 26.90 -9.12 -14.19
CA SER A 246 26.24 -8.76 -15.46
C SER A 246 25.81 -10.02 -16.22
N ARG A 247 26.67 -11.05 -16.25
CA ARG A 247 26.43 -12.34 -16.90
C ARG A 247 25.49 -13.23 -16.09
N TYR A 248 25.63 -13.23 -14.77
CA TYR A 248 24.84 -14.06 -13.87
C TYR A 248 23.36 -13.64 -13.83
N TYR A 249 23.09 -12.34 -13.76
CA TYR A 249 21.72 -11.83 -13.60
C TYR A 249 21.00 -11.52 -14.92
N SER A 250 21.70 -11.53 -16.06
CA SER A 250 21.08 -11.36 -17.38
C SER A 250 20.64 -12.71 -17.96
N GLN A 251 19.35 -12.87 -18.19
CA GLN A 251 18.75 -14.16 -18.57
C GLN A 251 17.97 -14.03 -19.89
N PRO A 252 18.11 -14.99 -20.83
CA PRO A 252 17.29 -14.99 -22.04
C PRO A 252 15.84 -15.33 -21.69
N ILE A 253 14.89 -14.73 -22.40
CA ILE A 253 13.45 -14.98 -22.26
C ILE A 253 12.77 -15.07 -23.62
N GLY A 254 11.88 -16.06 -23.77
CA GLY A 254 11.06 -16.27 -24.97
C GLY A 254 9.60 -15.87 -24.80
N SER A 255 9.09 -15.71 -23.57
CA SER A 255 7.69 -15.36 -23.34
C SER A 255 7.45 -14.50 -22.11
N VAL A 256 6.31 -13.82 -22.08
CA VAL A 256 5.88 -13.01 -20.92
C VAL A 256 5.75 -13.86 -19.65
N ALA A 257 5.42 -15.14 -19.78
CA ALA A 257 5.36 -16.05 -18.63
C ALA A 257 6.74 -16.26 -18.01
N GLU A 258 7.81 -16.32 -18.81
CA GLU A 258 9.18 -16.43 -18.29
C GLU A 258 9.66 -15.13 -17.66
N ALA A 259 9.34 -13.99 -18.29
CA ALA A 259 9.60 -12.68 -17.72
C ALA A 259 8.93 -12.52 -16.35
N ARG A 260 7.68 -12.97 -16.22
CA ARG A 260 6.95 -12.99 -14.95
C ARG A 260 7.62 -13.88 -13.91
N ARG A 261 8.07 -15.09 -14.30
CA ARG A 261 8.79 -16.00 -13.38
C ARG A 261 10.07 -15.38 -12.84
N TRP A 262 10.87 -14.75 -13.70
CA TRP A 262 12.10 -14.06 -13.27
C TRP A 262 11.82 -12.86 -12.37
N ARG A 263 10.85 -12.02 -12.74
CA ARG A 263 10.40 -10.91 -11.91
C ARG A 263 9.96 -11.38 -10.53
N GLU A 264 9.13 -12.42 -10.46
CA GLU A 264 8.66 -12.97 -9.18
C GLU A 264 9.80 -13.57 -8.35
N ARG A 265 10.72 -14.28 -9.02
CA ARG A 265 11.90 -14.86 -8.37
C ARG A 265 12.73 -13.77 -7.70
N TRP A 266 13.11 -12.72 -8.42
CA TRP A 266 13.93 -11.65 -7.85
C TRP A 266 13.17 -10.76 -6.86
N TYR A 267 11.84 -10.69 -6.94
CA TYR A 267 11.04 -9.97 -5.96
C TYR A 267 11.01 -10.68 -4.59
N ARG A 268 10.90 -12.02 -4.59
CA ARG A 268 10.70 -12.82 -3.37
C ARG A 268 11.93 -13.52 -2.82
N ASN A 269 13.02 -13.60 -3.58
CA ASN A 269 14.24 -14.30 -3.17
C ASN A 269 15.37 -13.32 -2.83
N PRO A 270 16.33 -13.74 -2.00
CA PRO A 270 17.48 -12.91 -1.63
C PRO A 270 18.31 -12.50 -2.85
N LEU A 271 18.66 -11.21 -2.90
CA LEU A 271 19.63 -10.60 -3.80
C LEU A 271 20.72 -9.89 -2.98
N PRO A 272 21.91 -9.62 -3.56
CA PRO A 272 22.96 -8.85 -2.88
C PRO A 272 22.68 -7.34 -2.88
N PHE A 273 21.53 -6.89 -3.40
CA PHE A 273 21.15 -5.50 -3.54
C PHE A 273 19.62 -5.33 -3.51
N ALA A 274 19.17 -4.09 -3.31
CA ALA A 274 17.80 -3.70 -3.57
C ALA A 274 17.53 -3.63 -5.08
N SER A 275 16.31 -3.97 -5.50
CA SER A 275 15.86 -3.83 -6.89
C SER A 275 14.43 -3.33 -6.93
N ASP A 276 14.08 -2.46 -7.87
CA ASP A 276 12.73 -1.88 -7.98
C ASP A 276 11.90 -2.48 -9.12
N GLY A 277 12.41 -3.54 -9.75
CA GLY A 277 11.73 -4.29 -10.80
C GLY A 277 12.69 -5.09 -11.65
N VAL A 278 12.33 -5.22 -12.93
CA VAL A 278 13.16 -5.87 -13.95
C VAL A 278 13.29 -4.97 -15.17
N VAL A 279 14.40 -5.10 -15.89
CA VAL A 279 14.59 -4.49 -17.21
C VAL A 279 14.46 -5.59 -18.25
N LEU A 280 13.56 -5.39 -19.22
CA LEU A 280 13.47 -6.22 -20.41
C LEU A 280 14.15 -5.50 -21.57
N ARG A 281 14.93 -6.22 -22.37
CA ARG A 281 15.70 -5.63 -23.46
C ARG A 281 15.91 -6.58 -24.62
N GLN A 282 16.12 -6.04 -25.82
CA GLN A 282 16.61 -6.81 -26.96
C GLN A 282 18.10 -7.12 -26.79
N GLY A 283 18.51 -8.30 -27.28
CA GLY A 283 19.92 -8.70 -27.25
C GLY A 283 20.79 -7.86 -28.20
N GLN A 284 20.19 -7.34 -29.26
CA GLN A 284 20.80 -6.38 -30.18
C GLN A 284 20.29 -4.96 -29.91
N ARG A 285 21.17 -3.98 -30.14
CA ARG A 285 20.87 -2.56 -29.97
C ARG A 285 21.70 -1.69 -30.93
N PRO A 286 21.29 -0.44 -31.20
CA PRO A 286 22.09 0.52 -31.94
C PRO A 286 23.47 0.77 -31.30
N SER A 287 24.43 1.20 -32.14
CA SER A 287 25.72 1.75 -31.67
C SER A 287 25.49 2.87 -30.65
N GLY A 288 26.40 2.97 -29.66
CA GLY A 288 26.36 3.98 -28.60
C GLY A 288 26.27 5.43 -29.12
N GLU A 289 26.88 5.71 -30.27
CA GLU A 289 26.83 7.03 -30.92
C GLU A 289 25.41 7.52 -31.24
N ARG A 290 24.46 6.58 -31.44
CA ARG A 290 23.06 6.88 -31.73
C ARG A 290 22.21 7.01 -30.47
N TRP A 291 22.80 6.89 -29.29
CA TRP A 291 22.05 7.01 -28.05
C TRP A 291 21.76 8.49 -27.77
N ARG A 292 20.67 8.71 -27.07
CA ARG A 292 20.14 10.02 -26.69
C ARG A 292 19.70 9.93 -25.24
N ALA A 293 19.64 11.06 -24.54
CA ALA A 293 19.18 11.14 -23.16
C ALA A 293 17.65 10.96 -23.04
N GLU A 294 17.11 9.93 -23.68
CA GLU A 294 15.69 9.61 -23.71
C GLU A 294 15.48 8.08 -23.76
N PRO A 295 14.35 7.57 -23.23
CA PRO A 295 14.10 6.14 -23.17
C PRO A 295 14.20 5.43 -24.52
N PRO A 296 15.00 4.36 -24.64
CA PRO A 296 15.20 3.69 -25.92
C PRO A 296 14.03 2.75 -26.25
N HIS A 297 13.81 2.51 -27.54
CA HIS A 297 12.77 1.57 -28.00
C HIS A 297 13.12 0.08 -27.71
N TRP A 298 14.40 -0.22 -27.49
CA TRP A 298 14.95 -1.58 -27.35
C TRP A 298 15.04 -2.06 -25.90
N ALA A 299 14.75 -1.21 -24.90
CA ALA A 299 14.71 -1.60 -23.48
C ALA A 299 13.58 -0.90 -22.72
N VAL A 300 13.02 -1.60 -21.75
CA VAL A 300 11.90 -1.14 -20.91
C VAL A 300 12.04 -1.64 -19.48
N ALA A 301 11.47 -0.91 -18.53
CA ALA A 301 11.38 -1.34 -17.14
C ALA A 301 9.98 -1.90 -16.84
N TRP A 302 9.92 -3.00 -16.10
CA TRP A 302 8.70 -3.52 -15.50
C TRP A 302 8.88 -3.59 -13.98
N LYS A 303 8.33 -2.58 -13.28
CA LYS A 303 8.48 -2.41 -11.84
C LYS A 303 7.82 -3.53 -11.03
N TYR A 304 8.28 -3.74 -9.80
CA TYR A 304 7.55 -4.53 -8.81
C TYR A 304 6.23 -3.85 -8.41
N PRO A 305 5.29 -4.57 -7.75
CA PRO A 305 4.10 -3.93 -7.23
C PRO A 305 4.48 -2.85 -6.20
N ALA A 306 3.80 -1.71 -6.23
CA ALA A 306 4.10 -0.61 -5.31
C ALA A 306 3.84 -1.04 -3.87
N SER A 307 4.80 -0.74 -2.99
CA SER A 307 4.72 -1.02 -1.56
C SER A 307 3.88 0.03 -0.81
N GLU A 308 3.79 1.21 -1.41
CA GLU A 308 2.98 2.34 -0.96
C GLU A 308 2.14 2.89 -2.12
N ALA A 309 0.96 3.39 -1.80
CA ALA A 309 0.07 4.04 -2.77
C ALA A 309 -0.39 5.40 -2.24
N LEU A 310 -0.46 6.38 -3.15
CA LEU A 310 -0.93 7.73 -2.89
C LEU A 310 -2.43 7.82 -3.20
N ALA A 311 -3.25 7.84 -2.16
CA ALA A 311 -4.70 7.81 -2.24
C ALA A 311 -5.30 9.16 -1.86
N GLN A 312 -6.37 9.56 -2.55
CA GLN A 312 -7.17 10.71 -2.16
C GLN A 312 -8.29 10.29 -1.21
N VAL A 313 -8.47 11.03 -0.12
CA VAL A 313 -9.53 10.79 0.86
C VAL A 313 -10.86 11.33 0.33
N GLN A 314 -11.87 10.46 0.24
CA GLN A 314 -13.25 10.83 -0.08
C GLN A 314 -14.03 11.26 1.15
N GLY A 315 -13.82 10.57 2.27
CA GLY A 315 -14.66 10.68 3.45
C GLY A 315 -14.03 10.05 4.68
N VAL A 316 -14.51 10.41 5.86
CA VAL A 316 -14.17 9.74 7.11
C VAL A 316 -15.47 9.38 7.81
N THR A 317 -15.64 8.10 8.14
CA THR A 317 -16.72 7.63 9.00
C THR A 317 -16.16 7.08 10.29
N PHE A 318 -16.98 7.05 11.35
CA PHE A 318 -16.56 6.58 12.66
C PHE A 318 -17.35 5.34 13.04
N SER A 319 -16.64 4.22 13.20
CA SER A 319 -17.22 2.97 13.71
C SER A 319 -17.02 2.90 15.21
N ILE A 320 -18.11 2.71 15.96
CA ILE A 320 -18.08 2.56 17.41
C ILE A 320 -18.21 1.08 17.74
N GLY A 321 -17.18 0.50 18.36
CA GLY A 321 -17.19 -0.89 18.80
C GLY A 321 -18.03 -1.10 20.06
N ARG A 322 -18.33 -2.36 20.39
CA ARG A 322 -19.13 -2.76 21.58
C ARG A 322 -18.68 -2.07 22.88
N SER A 323 -17.38 -1.92 23.09
CA SER A 323 -16.82 -1.29 24.30
C SER A 323 -16.89 0.23 24.33
N GLY A 324 -17.40 0.87 23.27
CA GLY A 324 -17.36 2.32 23.05
C GLY A 324 -16.13 2.80 22.28
N ARG A 325 -15.21 1.90 21.89
CA ARG A 325 -14.00 2.29 21.14
C ARG A 325 -14.36 2.85 19.76
N ILE A 326 -14.09 4.14 19.55
CA ILE A 326 -14.27 4.82 18.26
C ILE A 326 -13.08 4.53 17.34
N THR A 327 -13.38 4.03 16.14
CA THR A 327 -12.42 3.68 15.08
C THR A 327 -12.74 4.50 13.84
N PRO A 328 -11.89 5.47 13.46
CA PRO A 328 -12.05 6.19 12.21
C PRO A 328 -11.73 5.29 11.01
N LEU A 329 -12.64 5.26 10.05
CA LEU A 329 -12.52 4.58 8.77
C LEU A 329 -12.39 5.66 7.69
N VAL A 330 -11.27 5.65 6.98
CA VAL A 330 -10.97 6.59 5.91
C VAL A 330 -11.39 5.95 4.59
N HIS A 331 -12.35 6.57 3.92
CA HIS A 331 -12.81 6.20 2.59
C HIS A 331 -11.93 6.90 1.56
N LEU A 332 -11.46 6.13 0.59
CA LEU A 332 -10.47 6.54 -0.40
C LEU A 332 -11.07 6.42 -1.79
N HIS A 333 -10.67 7.33 -2.69
CA HIS A 333 -10.79 7.04 -4.11
C HIS A 333 -10.03 5.73 -4.37
N PRO A 334 -10.69 4.70 -4.96
CA PRO A 334 -10.11 3.38 -5.07
C PRO A 334 -8.72 3.42 -5.70
N VAL A 335 -7.72 2.97 -4.94
CA VAL A 335 -6.33 2.94 -5.38
C VAL A 335 -5.82 1.52 -5.40
N ARG A 336 -5.01 1.19 -6.40
CA ARG A 336 -4.37 -0.12 -6.48
C ARG A 336 -3.11 -0.13 -5.61
N LEU A 337 -3.07 -1.02 -4.64
CA LEU A 337 -1.89 -1.30 -3.81
C LEU A 337 -1.60 -2.79 -3.95
N ASP A 338 -0.44 -3.12 -4.51
CA ASP A 338 -0.13 -4.47 -4.97
C ASP A 338 -1.15 -4.99 -6.01
N ASP A 339 -1.79 -6.13 -5.75
CA ASP A 339 -2.83 -6.73 -6.57
C ASP A 339 -4.26 -6.36 -6.13
N ARG A 340 -4.40 -5.53 -5.09
CA ARG A 340 -5.68 -5.21 -4.44
C ARG A 340 -6.14 -3.80 -4.73
N ASN A 341 -7.45 -3.63 -4.80
CA ASN A 341 -8.08 -2.31 -4.87
C ASN A 341 -8.51 -1.90 -3.46
N ILE A 342 -7.95 -0.80 -2.94
CA ILE A 342 -8.18 -0.32 -1.59
C ILE A 342 -9.12 0.88 -1.65
N GLY A 343 -10.34 0.72 -1.14
CA GLY A 343 -11.33 1.80 -1.01
C GLY A 343 -11.53 2.29 0.42
N VAL A 344 -11.16 1.51 1.43
CA VAL A 344 -11.31 1.87 2.85
C VAL A 344 -10.10 1.42 3.64
N VAL A 345 -9.61 2.27 4.54
CA VAL A 345 -8.54 1.94 5.48
C VAL A 345 -8.83 2.47 6.87
N SER A 346 -8.49 1.70 7.91
CA SER A 346 -8.60 2.19 9.29
C SER A 346 -7.46 3.16 9.61
N ALA A 347 -7.79 4.28 10.24
CA ALA A 347 -6.78 5.16 10.84
C ALA A 347 -6.28 4.65 12.20
N GLY A 348 -6.84 3.55 12.72
CA GLY A 348 -6.55 3.01 14.03
C GLY A 348 -7.40 3.68 15.12
N SER A 349 -6.74 4.29 16.10
CA SER A 349 -7.42 4.96 17.20
C SER A 349 -7.87 6.38 16.82
N LEU A 350 -8.87 6.90 17.52
CA LEU A 350 -9.36 8.26 17.32
C LEU A 350 -8.25 9.31 17.59
N GLU A 351 -7.39 9.09 18.58
CA GLU A 351 -6.24 9.98 18.87
C GLU A 351 -5.24 9.99 17.72
N ARG A 352 -4.95 8.83 17.14
CA ARG A 352 -4.03 8.73 16.01
C ARG A 352 -4.56 9.51 14.81
N TRP A 353 -5.85 9.35 14.50
CA TRP A 353 -6.49 10.10 13.44
C TRP A 353 -6.51 11.62 13.73
N GLN A 354 -6.82 12.04 14.96
CA GLN A 354 -6.80 13.46 15.36
C GLN A 354 -5.41 14.09 15.17
N ARG A 355 -4.34 13.37 15.54
CA ARG A 355 -2.96 13.83 15.36
C ARG A 355 -2.55 13.95 13.89
N LEU A 356 -3.05 13.05 13.04
CA LEU A 356 -2.82 13.12 11.59
C LEU A 356 -3.72 14.17 10.93
N ASP A 357 -4.82 14.55 11.59
CA ASP A 357 -5.87 15.46 11.10
C ASP A 357 -6.24 15.12 9.65
N ILE A 358 -6.84 13.94 9.42
CA ILE A 358 -7.21 13.50 8.06
C ILE A 358 -8.63 13.92 7.74
N ARG A 359 -8.82 14.56 6.58
CA ARG A 359 -10.11 15.05 6.12
C ARG A 359 -10.35 14.73 4.64
N PRO A 360 -11.62 14.79 4.18
CA PRO A 360 -11.94 14.74 2.76
C PRO A 360 -11.08 15.69 1.94
N GLY A 361 -10.59 15.18 0.80
CA GLY A 361 -9.69 15.87 -0.11
C GLY A 361 -8.20 15.63 0.14
N ASP A 362 -7.79 15.21 1.34
CA ASP A 362 -6.38 14.97 1.64
C ASP A 362 -5.78 13.88 0.74
N GLN A 363 -4.48 13.99 0.45
CA GLN A 363 -3.70 12.93 -0.16
C GLN A 363 -2.94 12.20 0.96
N VAL A 364 -3.20 10.90 1.10
CA VAL A 364 -2.60 10.05 2.12
C VAL A 364 -1.78 8.94 1.48
N ALA A 365 -0.68 8.59 2.14
CA ALA A 365 0.07 7.39 1.81
C ALA A 365 -0.55 6.20 2.53
N ILE A 366 -0.85 5.14 1.78
CA ILE A 366 -1.20 3.83 2.32
C ILE A 366 -0.12 2.83 1.98
N ARG A 367 0.13 1.85 2.85
CA ARG A 367 1.13 0.81 2.64
C ARG A 367 0.66 -0.54 3.15
N LEU A 368 1.29 -1.62 2.69
CA LEU A 368 1.02 -2.95 3.23
C LEU A 368 1.88 -3.20 4.48
N ALA A 369 1.25 -3.54 5.59
CA ALA A 369 1.94 -4.09 6.75
C ALA A 369 1.98 -5.63 6.67
N GLY A 370 3.18 -6.20 6.80
CA GLY A 370 3.37 -7.66 6.78
C GLY A 370 2.79 -8.33 5.53
N GLN A 371 2.85 -7.64 4.37
CA GLN A 371 2.35 -8.07 3.05
C GLN A 371 0.82 -8.21 2.92
N ALA A 372 0.03 -8.16 4.00
CA ALA A 372 -1.40 -8.51 3.95
C ALA A 372 -2.37 -7.38 4.32
N ILE A 373 -2.03 -6.45 5.21
CA ILE A 373 -3.03 -5.49 5.71
C ILE A 373 -2.70 -4.07 5.23
N PRO A 374 -3.56 -3.44 4.41
CA PRO A 374 -3.44 -2.03 4.07
C PRO A 374 -3.52 -1.18 5.34
N GLN A 375 -2.53 -0.30 5.52
CA GLN A 375 -2.47 0.62 6.63
C GLN A 375 -2.24 2.02 6.11
N LEU A 376 -2.96 2.96 6.70
CA LEU A 376 -2.66 4.37 6.57
C LEU A 376 -1.26 4.64 7.15
N HIS A 377 -0.39 5.25 6.36
CA HIS A 377 0.99 5.55 6.73
C HIS A 377 1.13 7.00 7.22
N SER A 378 0.86 7.96 6.33
CA SER A 378 1.06 9.40 6.58
C SER A 378 0.13 10.24 5.70
N VAL A 379 0.02 11.53 6.03
CA VAL A 379 -0.59 12.54 5.17
C VAL A 379 0.51 13.14 4.31
N VAL A 380 0.33 13.08 2.99
CA VAL A 380 1.30 13.57 2.00
C VAL A 380 0.98 15.02 1.62
N MET A 381 -0.31 15.34 1.49
CA MET A 381 -0.80 16.68 1.20
C MET A 381 -2.15 16.87 1.87
N GLN A 382 -2.35 18.01 2.51
CA GLN A 382 -3.65 18.37 3.08
C GLN A 382 -4.46 19.15 2.04
N ALA A 383 -5.76 18.90 1.94
CA ALA A 383 -6.64 19.71 1.12
C ALA A 383 -6.99 21.04 1.79
N GLN A 384 -7.22 22.06 0.96
CA GLN A 384 -7.68 23.37 1.37
C GLN A 384 -8.89 23.81 0.53
N PRO A 385 -9.99 24.29 1.15
CA PRO A 385 -10.19 24.43 2.60
C PRO A 385 -10.37 23.09 3.32
N ARG A 386 -10.20 23.09 4.65
CA ARG A 386 -10.35 21.92 5.53
C ARG A 386 -11.82 21.72 5.91
N PRO A 387 -12.55 20.75 5.35
CA PRO A 387 -13.97 20.58 5.67
C PRO A 387 -14.17 20.23 7.15
N ALA A 388 -15.27 20.69 7.75
CA ALA A 388 -15.63 20.25 9.10
C ALA A 388 -16.11 18.78 9.07
N LEU A 389 -15.82 18.05 10.13
CA LEU A 389 -16.29 16.67 10.32
C LEU A 389 -17.06 16.60 11.64
N ASP A 390 -18.16 15.85 11.62
CA ASP A 390 -18.88 15.51 12.84
C ASP A 390 -18.13 14.38 13.56
N ILE A 391 -17.44 14.74 14.64
CA ILE A 391 -16.62 13.81 15.42
C ILE A 391 -17.48 13.32 16.60
N PRO A 392 -17.72 12.00 16.74
CA PRO A 392 -18.54 11.50 17.83
C PRO A 392 -17.96 11.86 19.20
N ASN A 393 -18.83 12.29 20.12
CA ASN A 393 -18.44 12.56 21.50
C ASN A 393 -17.99 11.26 22.19
N ARG A 394 -16.74 11.19 22.65
CA ARG A 394 -16.16 10.02 23.32
C ARG A 394 -16.94 9.62 24.57
N ASP A 395 -17.46 10.58 25.33
CA ASP A 395 -18.13 10.31 26.61
C ASP A 395 -19.51 9.67 26.42
N ALA A 396 -20.09 9.80 25.22
CA ALA A 396 -21.37 9.18 24.87
C ALA A 396 -21.27 7.66 24.63
N TYR A 397 -20.07 7.11 24.45
CA TYR A 397 -19.87 5.72 24.05
C TYR A 397 -18.94 4.98 25.02
N HIS A 398 -19.50 4.00 25.74
CA HIS A 398 -18.81 3.17 26.72
C HIS A 398 -19.40 1.75 26.76
N ALA A 399 -18.82 0.84 27.56
CA ALA A 399 -19.24 -0.56 27.59
C ALA A 399 -20.70 -0.82 28.02
N LEU A 400 -21.39 0.19 28.57
CA LEU A 400 -22.79 0.13 29.01
C LEU A 400 -23.72 1.08 28.24
N SER A 401 -23.21 1.83 27.24
CA SER A 401 -24.05 2.67 26.37
C SER A 401 -24.62 1.87 25.20
N CYS A 402 -25.63 2.42 24.53
CA CYS A 402 -26.18 1.87 23.28
C CYS A 402 -26.61 0.40 23.40
N LEU A 403 -27.34 0.08 24.49
CA LEU A 403 -27.98 -1.23 24.69
C LEU A 403 -29.33 -1.37 23.95
N ARG A 404 -29.77 -0.28 23.31
CA ARG A 404 -30.95 -0.19 22.45
C ARG A 404 -30.59 0.43 21.11
N ALA A 405 -31.40 0.15 20.10
CA ALA A 405 -31.30 0.75 18.78
C ALA A 405 -31.70 2.23 18.84
N SER A 406 -30.89 3.07 18.22
CA SER A 406 -31.21 4.46 17.91
C SER A 406 -30.30 4.94 16.79
N ALA A 407 -30.62 6.07 16.16
CA ALA A 407 -29.78 6.66 15.12
C ALA A 407 -28.34 6.92 15.62
N THR A 408 -28.18 7.45 16.84
CA THR A 408 -26.87 7.77 17.43
C THR A 408 -26.10 6.52 17.91
N CYS A 409 -26.81 5.43 18.20
CA CYS A 409 -26.25 4.18 18.73
C CYS A 409 -26.10 3.08 17.69
N SER A 410 -26.49 3.30 16.44
CA SER A 410 -26.55 2.28 15.38
C SER A 410 -25.26 1.45 15.29
N SER A 411 -24.10 2.10 15.22
CA SER A 411 -22.82 1.39 15.10
C SER A 411 -22.47 0.54 16.33
N GLN A 412 -22.68 1.05 17.55
CA GLN A 412 -22.34 0.29 18.77
C GLN A 412 -23.35 -0.83 19.03
N PHE A 413 -24.64 -0.59 18.77
CA PHE A 413 -25.70 -1.58 18.93
C PHE A 413 -25.52 -2.74 17.95
N HIS A 414 -25.22 -2.44 16.67
CA HIS A 414 -24.85 -3.45 15.68
C HIS A 414 -23.61 -4.27 16.09
N ALA A 415 -22.58 -3.60 16.63
CA ALA A 415 -21.39 -4.27 17.14
C ALA A 415 -21.69 -5.19 18.34
N ARG A 416 -22.67 -4.86 19.18
CA ARG A 416 -23.15 -5.71 20.29
C ARG A 416 -23.83 -6.97 19.78
N LEU A 417 -24.75 -6.83 18.82
CA LEU A 417 -25.43 -7.96 18.19
C LEU A 417 -24.43 -8.91 17.50
N THR A 418 -23.49 -8.34 16.75
CA THR A 418 -22.44 -9.11 16.06
C THR A 418 -21.53 -9.86 17.05
N TRP A 419 -21.21 -9.25 18.19
CA TRP A 419 -20.47 -9.92 19.27
C TRP A 419 -21.28 -11.05 19.89
N LEU A 420 -22.55 -10.80 20.20
CA LEU A 420 -23.47 -11.76 20.82
C LEU A 420 -23.59 -13.05 20.00
N SER A 421 -23.68 -12.96 18.67
CA SER A 421 -23.77 -14.13 17.80
C SER A 421 -22.43 -14.81 17.51
N GLY A 422 -21.31 -14.17 17.88
CA GLY A 422 -19.96 -14.63 17.56
C GLY A 422 -19.58 -15.94 18.25
N LYS A 423 -18.55 -16.60 17.70
CA LYS A 423 -18.02 -17.90 18.18
C LYS A 423 -17.59 -17.90 19.66
N GLN A 424 -17.25 -16.74 20.22
CA GLN A 424 -16.80 -16.60 21.61
C GLN A 424 -17.95 -16.31 22.58
N ALA A 425 -19.18 -16.14 22.08
CA ALA A 425 -20.38 -15.86 22.84
C ALA A 425 -21.41 -16.98 22.59
N LEU A 426 -22.54 -16.72 21.92
CA LEU A 426 -23.59 -17.73 21.71
C LEU A 426 -23.31 -18.69 20.53
N ASP A 427 -22.28 -18.42 19.74
CA ASP A 427 -21.89 -19.21 18.56
C ASP A 427 -23.09 -19.53 17.64
N LEU A 428 -23.77 -18.46 17.18
CA LEU A 428 -24.92 -18.59 16.28
C LEU A 428 -24.42 -18.71 14.84
N GLN A 429 -24.08 -19.93 14.44
CA GLN A 429 -23.57 -20.20 13.10
C GLN A 429 -24.55 -19.76 12.01
N GLY A 430 -24.07 -18.90 11.10
CA GLY A 430 -24.86 -18.29 10.03
C GLY A 430 -25.50 -16.96 10.40
N VAL A 431 -25.37 -16.50 11.65
CA VAL A 431 -25.87 -15.20 12.12
C VAL A 431 -24.70 -14.23 12.30
N GLY A 432 -24.40 -13.46 11.26
CA GLY A 432 -23.29 -12.50 11.24
C GLY A 432 -23.75 -11.04 11.19
N ALA A 433 -22.77 -10.14 11.09
CA ALA A 433 -22.97 -8.69 10.94
C ALA A 433 -24.02 -8.33 9.87
N GLY A 434 -23.97 -8.97 8.70
CA GLY A 434 -24.92 -8.72 7.61
C GLY A 434 -26.34 -9.19 7.92
N THR A 435 -26.51 -10.24 8.74
CA THR A 435 -27.84 -10.69 9.19
C THR A 435 -28.44 -9.67 10.16
N TRP A 436 -27.65 -9.22 11.14
CA TRP A 436 -28.09 -8.21 12.10
C TRP A 436 -28.43 -6.89 11.44
N GLU A 437 -27.66 -6.48 10.44
CA GLU A 437 -27.94 -5.27 9.67
C GLU A 437 -29.29 -5.33 8.93
N LYS A 438 -29.62 -6.46 8.31
CA LYS A 438 -30.94 -6.65 7.67
C LYS A 438 -32.09 -6.53 8.68
N LEU A 439 -31.96 -7.18 9.85
CA LEU A 439 -32.99 -7.14 10.90
C LEU A 439 -33.17 -5.74 11.49
N LEU A 440 -32.06 -5.00 11.67
CA LEU A 440 -32.08 -3.60 12.09
C LEU A 440 -32.74 -2.69 11.06
N GLN A 441 -32.39 -2.83 9.78
CA GLN A 441 -32.98 -2.04 8.69
C GLN A 441 -34.47 -2.31 8.51
N ALA A 442 -34.93 -3.53 8.81
CA ALA A 442 -36.34 -3.89 8.82
C ALA A 442 -37.10 -3.36 10.05
N GLY A 443 -36.43 -2.70 11.01
CA GLY A 443 -37.05 -2.15 12.21
C GLY A 443 -37.55 -3.22 13.18
N LEU A 444 -37.01 -4.44 13.12
CA LEU A 444 -37.45 -5.57 13.96
C LEU A 444 -36.72 -5.65 15.32
N LEU A 445 -35.71 -4.80 15.55
CA LEU A 445 -34.83 -4.86 16.71
C LEU A 445 -34.68 -3.47 17.35
N ASP A 446 -35.41 -3.23 18.44
CA ASP A 446 -35.26 -2.03 19.28
C ASP A 446 -34.33 -2.29 20.48
N GLY A 447 -34.32 -3.53 20.96
CA GLY A 447 -33.52 -4.02 22.08
C GLY A 447 -32.66 -5.23 21.71
N LEU A 448 -31.59 -5.45 22.50
CA LEU A 448 -30.55 -6.45 22.21
C LEU A 448 -31.06 -7.90 22.12
N LEU A 449 -32.25 -8.17 22.67
CA LEU A 449 -32.83 -9.51 22.81
C LEU A 449 -34.15 -9.70 22.05
N ASP A 450 -34.59 -8.73 21.25
CA ASP A 450 -35.89 -8.79 20.53
C ASP A 450 -35.94 -9.95 19.54
N TRP A 451 -34.79 -10.34 19.01
CA TRP A 451 -34.64 -11.50 18.14
C TRP A 451 -35.05 -12.82 18.79
N LEU A 452 -35.07 -12.93 20.13
CA LEU A 452 -35.51 -14.15 20.82
C LEU A 452 -36.99 -14.46 20.57
N THR A 453 -37.81 -13.46 20.22
CA THR A 453 -39.26 -13.58 20.07
C THR A 453 -39.73 -13.38 18.63
N LEU A 454 -38.82 -13.19 17.67
CA LEU A 454 -39.18 -13.04 16.26
C LEU A 454 -39.78 -14.34 15.72
N SER A 455 -40.94 -14.21 15.06
CA SER A 455 -41.58 -15.33 14.38
C SER A 455 -40.98 -15.55 13.00
N GLU A 456 -41.19 -16.75 12.44
CA GLU A 456 -40.72 -17.06 11.08
C GLU A 456 -41.41 -16.16 10.04
N GLU A 457 -42.67 -15.80 10.26
CA GLU A 457 -43.42 -14.88 9.41
C GLU A 457 -42.79 -13.47 9.39
N GLN A 458 -42.35 -12.96 10.54
CA GLN A 458 -41.65 -11.67 10.63
C GLN A 458 -40.29 -11.72 9.94
N LEU A 459 -39.58 -12.85 10.01
CA LEU A 459 -38.30 -13.01 9.33
C LEU A 459 -38.46 -13.05 7.80
N LEU A 460 -39.56 -13.63 7.31
CA LEU A 460 -39.90 -13.67 5.89
C LEU A 460 -40.22 -12.29 5.29
N THR A 461 -40.61 -11.30 6.10
CA THR A 461 -40.83 -9.92 5.60
C THR A 461 -39.54 -9.16 5.36
N VAL A 462 -38.39 -9.68 5.80
CA VAL A 462 -37.10 -8.97 5.73
C VAL A 462 -36.44 -9.17 4.35
N PRO A 463 -36.12 -8.08 3.62
CA PRO A 463 -35.44 -8.18 2.34
C PRO A 463 -34.12 -8.97 2.44
N GLY A 464 -33.98 -9.98 1.58
CA GLY A 464 -32.80 -10.85 1.54
C GLY A 464 -32.77 -11.94 2.61
N ILE A 465 -33.88 -12.23 3.29
CA ILE A 465 -34.11 -13.44 4.10
C ILE A 465 -35.20 -14.26 3.41
N GLY A 466 -34.82 -15.39 2.80
CA GLY A 466 -35.77 -16.35 2.20
C GLY A 466 -36.20 -17.43 3.20
N ALA A 467 -37.18 -18.26 2.83
CA ALA A 467 -37.75 -19.30 3.70
C ALA A 467 -36.71 -20.21 4.36
N GLN A 468 -35.71 -20.69 3.61
CA GLN A 468 -34.64 -21.51 4.19
C GLN A 468 -33.82 -20.75 5.24
N SER A 469 -33.52 -19.47 5.00
CA SER A 469 -32.79 -18.63 5.96
C SER A 469 -33.65 -18.31 7.17
N ALA A 470 -34.95 -18.04 7.00
CA ALA A 470 -35.89 -17.79 8.10
C ALA A 470 -36.02 -19.01 9.03
N GLY A 471 -36.18 -20.21 8.47
CA GLY A 471 -36.19 -21.46 9.25
C GLY A 471 -34.86 -21.73 9.96
N LEU A 472 -33.72 -21.44 9.31
CA LEU A 472 -32.41 -21.52 9.96
C LEU A 472 -32.30 -20.57 11.15
N LEU A 473 -32.68 -19.29 10.97
CA LEU A 473 -32.62 -18.27 12.03
C LEU A 473 -33.51 -18.64 13.22
N THR A 474 -34.75 -19.05 12.95
CA THR A 474 -35.70 -19.50 13.99
C THR A 474 -35.11 -20.63 14.82
N ARG A 475 -34.52 -21.65 14.16
CA ARG A 475 -33.84 -22.74 14.86
C ARG A 475 -32.65 -22.24 15.69
N ARG A 476 -31.78 -21.40 15.13
CA ARG A 476 -30.62 -20.85 15.85
C ARG A 476 -31.03 -20.00 17.06
N PHE A 477 -32.10 -19.23 16.95
CA PHE A 477 -32.59 -18.42 18.05
C PHE A 477 -33.19 -19.27 19.18
N SER A 478 -33.83 -20.39 18.84
CA SER A 478 -34.28 -21.37 19.83
C SER A 478 -33.10 -22.06 20.53
N GLU A 479 -32.10 -22.53 19.76
CA GLU A 479 -30.86 -23.13 20.29
C GLU A 479 -30.08 -22.17 21.21
N ALA A 480 -30.12 -20.86 20.92
CA ALA A 480 -29.47 -19.85 21.75
C ALA A 480 -29.95 -19.86 23.21
N ARG A 481 -31.21 -20.21 23.46
CA ARG A 481 -31.78 -20.28 24.81
C ARG A 481 -31.19 -21.40 25.66
N GLN A 482 -30.64 -22.42 25.01
CA GLN A 482 -30.01 -23.58 25.65
C GLN A 482 -28.51 -23.36 25.93
N ARG A 483 -27.97 -22.19 25.60
CA ARG A 483 -26.57 -21.85 25.87
C ARG A 483 -26.35 -21.62 27.36
N SER A 484 -25.12 -21.89 27.80
CA SER A 484 -24.77 -21.79 29.22
C SER A 484 -24.89 -20.36 29.75
N PHE A 485 -25.10 -20.21 31.06
CA PHE A 485 -25.05 -18.91 31.73
C PHE A 485 -23.75 -18.14 31.41
N GLY A 486 -22.61 -18.83 31.35
CA GLY A 486 -21.33 -18.24 31.01
C GLY A 486 -21.25 -17.70 29.57
N ASP A 487 -21.87 -18.39 28.59
CA ASP A 487 -21.99 -17.91 27.21
C ASP A 487 -22.84 -16.64 27.16
N TRP A 488 -23.95 -16.61 27.88
CA TRP A 488 -24.85 -15.46 27.95
C TRP A 488 -24.21 -14.25 28.63
N LEU A 489 -23.48 -14.45 29.72
CA LEU A 489 -22.67 -13.38 30.33
C LEU A 489 -21.64 -12.82 29.34
N ARG A 490 -20.95 -13.68 28.58
CA ARG A 490 -20.05 -13.24 27.50
C ARG A 490 -20.82 -12.46 26.43
N ALA A 491 -21.99 -12.95 26.00
CA ALA A 491 -22.83 -12.33 24.98
C ALA A 491 -23.32 -10.92 25.39
N LEU A 492 -23.77 -10.77 26.63
CA LEU A 492 -24.15 -9.50 27.25
C LEU A 492 -22.96 -8.55 27.46
N GLY A 493 -21.74 -9.09 27.41
CA GLY A 493 -20.51 -8.32 27.38
C GLY A 493 -19.91 -8.03 28.75
N THR A 494 -20.06 -8.96 29.70
CA THR A 494 -19.50 -8.87 31.06
C THR A 494 -18.02 -8.46 31.03
N PRO A 495 -17.54 -7.59 31.94
CA PRO A 495 -16.17 -7.06 31.93
C PRO A 495 -15.04 -8.09 32.09
N VAL A 496 -15.34 -9.28 32.59
CA VAL A 496 -14.40 -10.38 32.84
C VAL A 496 -14.99 -11.69 32.32
N SER A 497 -14.17 -12.74 32.17
CA SER A 497 -14.66 -14.07 31.81
C SER A 497 -15.57 -14.63 32.92
N ALA A 498 -16.57 -15.41 32.52
CA ALA A 498 -17.51 -16.03 33.47
C ALA A 498 -16.80 -16.85 34.56
N ASP A 499 -15.71 -17.54 34.21
CA ASP A 499 -14.93 -18.36 35.16
C ASP A 499 -14.29 -17.52 36.27
N SER A 500 -13.97 -16.24 35.99
CA SER A 500 -13.42 -15.31 36.99
C SER A 500 -14.47 -14.74 37.94
N LEU A 501 -15.75 -15.04 37.74
CA LEU A 501 -16.82 -14.59 38.62
C LEU A 501 -17.01 -15.52 39.83
N GLY A 502 -16.25 -16.62 39.96
CA GLY A 502 -16.35 -17.49 41.14
C GLY A 502 -17.70 -18.21 41.28
N GLY A 503 -18.41 -18.43 40.17
CA GLY A 503 -19.70 -19.10 40.13
C GLY A 503 -20.88 -18.28 40.66
N GLY A 504 -22.08 -18.84 40.50
CA GLY A 504 -23.36 -18.27 40.93
C GLY A 504 -24.27 -17.86 39.77
N ASP A 505 -25.54 -17.68 40.07
CA ASP A 505 -26.56 -17.17 39.14
C ASP A 505 -26.58 -15.63 39.09
N TRP A 506 -27.37 -15.05 38.18
CA TRP A 506 -27.48 -13.60 38.03
C TRP A 506 -27.83 -12.88 39.34
N ALA A 507 -28.80 -13.40 40.11
CA ALA A 507 -29.26 -12.78 41.35
C ALA A 507 -28.14 -12.72 42.41
N GLN A 508 -27.37 -13.80 42.53
CA GLN A 508 -26.22 -13.86 43.43
C GLN A 508 -25.12 -12.89 43.02
N LEU A 509 -24.79 -12.83 41.71
CA LEU A 509 -23.77 -11.91 41.21
C LEU A 509 -24.21 -10.45 41.37
N GLN A 510 -25.49 -10.14 41.15
CA GLN A 510 -26.03 -8.79 41.28
C GLN A 510 -25.92 -8.22 42.71
N GLN A 511 -26.06 -9.08 43.73
CA GLN A 511 -26.01 -8.68 45.13
C GLN A 511 -24.58 -8.46 45.66
N ARG A 512 -23.55 -8.82 44.90
CA ARG A 512 -22.17 -8.68 45.37
C ARG A 512 -21.72 -7.24 45.50
N SER A 513 -21.06 -6.95 46.62
CA SER A 513 -20.44 -5.67 46.91
C SER A 513 -19.06 -5.53 46.26
N LEU A 514 -18.56 -4.30 46.20
CA LEU A 514 -17.22 -3.99 45.68
C LEU A 514 -16.11 -4.75 46.43
N SER A 515 -16.25 -4.94 47.75
CA SER A 515 -15.27 -5.68 48.55
C SER A 515 -15.34 -7.18 48.25
N GLN A 516 -16.54 -7.75 48.08
CA GLN A 516 -16.71 -9.15 47.67
C GLN A 516 -16.17 -9.42 46.26
N TRP A 517 -16.28 -8.48 45.33
CA TRP A 517 -15.66 -8.65 44.02
C TRP A 517 -14.12 -8.70 44.10
N GLN A 518 -13.52 -7.94 45.01
CA GLN A 518 -12.06 -7.85 45.17
C GLN A 518 -11.43 -9.07 45.85
N THR A 519 -12.22 -9.92 46.50
CA THR A 519 -11.70 -11.19 47.06
C THR A 519 -11.42 -12.22 45.97
N LEU A 520 -11.95 -12.04 44.76
CA LEU A 520 -11.76 -12.95 43.64
C LEU A 520 -10.40 -12.76 42.98
N ALA A 521 -9.76 -13.88 42.64
CA ALA A 521 -8.45 -13.89 42.01
C ALA A 521 -8.44 -13.10 40.69
N GLY A 522 -7.52 -12.14 40.58
CA GLY A 522 -7.36 -11.32 39.37
C GLY A 522 -8.37 -10.18 39.23
N ILE A 523 -9.21 -9.90 40.24
CA ILE A 523 -10.16 -8.77 40.24
C ILE A 523 -9.65 -7.67 41.17
N GLY A 524 -8.95 -6.69 40.61
CA GLY A 524 -8.56 -5.46 41.31
C GLY A 524 -9.67 -4.40 41.34
N PRO A 525 -9.45 -3.25 42.01
CA PRO A 525 -10.45 -2.20 42.23
C PRO A 525 -11.17 -1.73 40.95
N THR A 526 -10.42 -1.52 39.86
CA THR A 526 -11.00 -1.09 38.58
C THR A 526 -11.93 -2.12 37.95
N ARG A 527 -11.60 -3.42 38.06
CA ARG A 527 -12.46 -4.50 37.54
C ARG A 527 -13.69 -4.68 38.41
N ALA A 528 -13.53 -4.62 39.73
CA ALA A 528 -14.63 -4.66 40.69
C ALA A 528 -15.64 -3.53 40.44
N ALA A 529 -15.17 -2.29 40.24
CA ALA A 529 -16.04 -1.16 39.91
C ALA A 529 -16.82 -1.37 38.60
N ARG A 530 -16.18 -1.93 37.56
CA ARG A 530 -16.85 -2.25 36.29
C ARG A 530 -17.88 -3.36 36.44
N LEU A 531 -17.61 -4.38 37.26
CA LEU A 531 -18.56 -5.45 37.55
C LEU A 531 -19.77 -4.92 38.31
N GLN A 532 -19.53 -4.13 39.36
CA GLN A 532 -20.60 -3.44 40.10
C GLN A 532 -21.46 -2.61 39.15
N ALA A 533 -20.85 -1.77 38.32
CA ALA A 533 -21.56 -0.94 37.36
C ALA A 533 -22.36 -1.78 36.35
N PHE A 534 -21.82 -2.90 35.87
CA PHE A 534 -22.51 -3.78 34.93
C PHE A 534 -23.77 -4.42 35.52
N PHE A 535 -23.68 -5.03 36.70
CA PHE A 535 -24.81 -5.69 37.35
C PHE A 535 -25.84 -4.71 37.92
N GLN A 536 -25.43 -3.48 38.25
CA GLN A 536 -26.31 -2.42 38.74
C GLN A 536 -26.92 -1.56 37.63
N HIS A 537 -26.53 -1.76 36.37
CA HIS A 537 -27.05 -0.97 35.25
C HIS A 537 -28.51 -1.34 34.93
N GLN A 538 -29.40 -0.34 34.90
CA GLN A 538 -30.85 -0.56 34.73
C GLN A 538 -31.19 -1.37 33.47
N GLU A 539 -30.62 -1.02 32.32
CA GLU A 539 -30.86 -1.77 31.08
C GLU A 539 -30.30 -3.20 31.14
N MET A 540 -29.20 -3.44 31.88
CA MET A 540 -28.67 -4.80 32.02
C MET A 540 -29.58 -5.67 32.89
N GLN A 541 -30.15 -5.10 33.95
CA GLN A 541 -31.16 -5.76 34.77
C GLN A 541 -32.43 -6.07 33.97
N ALA A 542 -32.87 -5.15 33.11
CA ALA A 542 -34.00 -5.39 32.21
C ALA A 542 -33.71 -6.53 31.20
N LEU A 543 -32.48 -6.59 30.66
CA LEU A 543 -32.08 -7.70 29.78
C LEU A 543 -32.03 -9.03 30.53
N ALA A 544 -31.52 -9.05 31.76
CA ALA A 544 -31.50 -10.25 32.61
C ALA A 544 -32.91 -10.77 32.89
N GLU A 545 -33.85 -9.89 33.26
CA GLU A 545 -35.24 -10.27 33.48
C GLU A 545 -35.90 -10.83 32.21
N ARG A 546 -35.59 -10.25 31.03
CA ARG A 546 -36.06 -10.81 29.75
C ARG A 546 -35.51 -12.21 29.48
N LEU A 547 -34.26 -12.49 29.83
CA LEU A 547 -33.66 -13.83 29.70
C LEU A 547 -34.30 -14.83 30.66
N ARG A 548 -34.57 -14.42 31.90
CA ARG A 548 -35.31 -15.21 32.89
C ARG A 548 -36.69 -15.59 32.37
N LEU A 549 -37.45 -14.62 31.84
CA LEU A 549 -38.77 -14.86 31.23
C LEU A 549 -38.70 -15.74 29.98
N ALA A 550 -37.59 -15.71 29.24
CA ALA A 550 -37.35 -16.58 28.08
C ALA A 550 -36.89 -18.00 28.47
N GLY A 551 -36.72 -18.29 29.76
CA GLY A 551 -36.34 -19.61 30.29
C GLY A 551 -34.84 -19.93 30.13
N VAL A 552 -33.98 -18.92 30.07
CA VAL A 552 -32.52 -19.12 29.98
C VAL A 552 -31.96 -19.44 31.37
N GLU A 553 -31.25 -20.57 31.49
CA GLU A 553 -30.69 -21.02 32.77
C GLU A 553 -29.66 -20.03 33.34
N GLY A 554 -29.76 -19.74 34.65
CA GLY A 554 -28.86 -18.86 35.40
C GLY A 554 -29.27 -17.38 35.45
N PHE A 555 -30.35 -17.00 34.77
CA PHE A 555 -31.04 -15.70 34.91
C PHE A 555 -32.40 -15.93 35.57
#